data_AF-A6LN80-F1
#
_entry.id   AF-A6LN80-F1
#
_cell.length_a   1.000
_cell.length_b   1.000
_cell.length_c   1.000
_cell.angle_alpha   90.00
_cell.angle_beta   90.00
_cell.angle_gamma   90.00
#
_symmetry.space_group_name_H-M   'P 1'
#
loop_
_entity.id
_entity.type
_entity.pdbx_description
1 polymer ?
#
loop_
_entity_poly.entity_id
_entity_poly.type
_entity_poly.pdbx_seq_one_letter_code
_entity_poly.pdbx_strand_id
1 'polypeptide(L)'
;MRATSKCLTCHVEQAQRIIDKFVTSEQEKWLILNEVLKELATVDFGVMPIDIAEILYKKLEILLKKEDLYKLEKEKSNKIALSLYNDFKLKVMDSSDPLYEAAKLAVAGNLIDFGALNNSPEEMFEKINELWAQPFSIDDFEYFKKDISNSNNLLYIVDNVGEAVFDMLFIETIKQHYNDLNISVALKGYPIINDATVEDALFIGLDKFANLINTGLSTPGTNLEKANQVFRDAFFEYEIILAKGQGNFEGLSDIKKNNIYFALVAKCKVISDYIKVAQGSKIFMNSKRIHQVL
;
A
#
# COMPACT_ATOMS: atom_id res chain seq x y z
N MET A 1 -0.45 -12.06 -10.22
CA MET A 1 -1.79 -12.69 -10.18
C MET A 1 -2.70 -12.00 -11.18
N ARG A 2 -3.77 -12.66 -11.66
CA ARG A 2 -4.73 -12.06 -12.60
C ARG A 2 -6.11 -11.84 -11.97
N ALA A 3 -6.82 -10.83 -12.46
CA ALA A 3 -8.16 -10.51 -11.99
C ALA A 3 -9.15 -11.67 -12.20
N THR A 4 -10.08 -11.82 -11.26
CA THR A 4 -11.19 -12.79 -11.34
C THR A 4 -12.52 -12.05 -11.43
N SER A 5 -13.62 -12.76 -11.69
CA SER A 5 -14.96 -12.15 -11.69
C SER A 5 -15.32 -11.45 -10.37
N LYS A 6 -14.78 -11.93 -9.23
CA LYS A 6 -14.94 -11.27 -7.93
C LYS A 6 -14.27 -9.90 -7.86
N CYS A 7 -13.22 -9.68 -8.65
CA CYS A 7 -12.59 -8.37 -8.76
C CYS A 7 -13.56 -7.37 -9.40
N LEU A 8 -14.26 -7.74 -10.48
CA LEU A 8 -15.23 -6.84 -11.12
C LEU A 8 -16.34 -6.42 -10.15
N THR A 9 -16.95 -7.37 -9.45
CA THR A 9 -18.02 -7.05 -8.48
C THR A 9 -17.52 -6.17 -7.34
N CYS A 10 -16.31 -6.42 -6.84
CA CYS A 10 -15.69 -5.57 -5.82
C CYS A 10 -15.49 -4.12 -6.29
N HIS A 11 -15.11 -3.92 -7.55
CA HIS A 11 -14.96 -2.57 -8.12
C HIS A 11 -16.30 -1.86 -8.33
N VAL A 12 -17.38 -2.59 -8.65
CA VAL A 12 -18.74 -2.01 -8.70
C VAL A 12 -19.17 -1.53 -7.32
N GLU A 13 -18.95 -2.32 -6.27
CA GLU A 13 -19.23 -1.90 -4.89
C GLU A 13 -18.38 -0.68 -4.49
N GLN A 14 -17.11 -0.65 -4.90
CA GLN A 14 -16.24 0.50 -4.68
C GLN A 14 -16.75 1.75 -5.39
N ALA A 15 -17.22 1.62 -6.63
CA ALA A 15 -17.83 2.71 -7.37
C ALA A 15 -19.01 3.30 -6.61
N GLN A 16 -19.93 2.44 -6.13
CA GLN A 16 -21.10 2.85 -5.37
C GLN A 16 -20.70 3.62 -4.10
N ARG A 17 -19.73 3.12 -3.33
CA ARG A 17 -19.23 3.81 -2.12
C ARG A 17 -18.70 5.21 -2.41
N ILE A 18 -18.00 5.39 -3.52
CA ILE A 18 -17.47 6.70 -3.93
C ILE A 18 -18.61 7.61 -4.39
N ILE A 19 -19.55 7.10 -5.18
CA ILE A 19 -20.71 7.86 -5.64
C ILE A 19 -21.52 8.37 -4.43
N ASP A 20 -21.79 7.51 -3.44
CA ASP A 20 -22.52 7.86 -2.23
C ASP A 20 -21.86 8.96 -1.40
N LYS A 21 -20.53 9.10 -1.49
CA LYS A 21 -19.77 10.16 -0.80
C LYS A 21 -20.02 11.54 -1.39
N PHE A 22 -20.28 11.63 -2.70
CA PHE A 22 -20.29 12.90 -3.43
C PHE A 22 -21.64 13.30 -4.01
N VAL A 23 -22.56 12.34 -4.16
CA VAL A 23 -23.83 12.53 -4.87
C VAL A 23 -24.98 12.14 -3.95
N THR A 24 -25.97 13.02 -3.82
CA THR A 24 -27.14 12.79 -2.95
C THR A 24 -28.38 12.33 -3.72
N SER A 25 -28.52 12.72 -4.99
CA SER A 25 -29.66 12.38 -5.84
C SER A 25 -29.56 10.94 -6.36
N GLU A 26 -30.52 10.08 -6.00
CA GLU A 26 -30.55 8.69 -6.50
C GLU A 26 -30.61 8.59 -8.03
N GLN A 27 -31.26 9.54 -8.71
CA GLN A 27 -31.26 9.59 -10.18
C GLN A 27 -29.85 9.85 -10.73
N GLU A 28 -29.10 10.74 -10.11
CA GLU A 28 -27.73 11.06 -10.52
C GLU A 28 -26.79 9.88 -10.20
N LYS A 29 -26.92 9.27 -9.02
CA LYS A 29 -26.17 8.06 -8.65
C LYS A 29 -26.40 6.95 -9.67
N TRP A 30 -27.66 6.72 -10.05
CA TRP A 30 -28.01 5.73 -11.07
C TRP A 30 -27.32 6.00 -12.40
N LEU A 31 -27.35 7.25 -12.88
CA LEU A 31 -26.72 7.63 -14.14
C LEU A 31 -25.20 7.43 -14.10
N ILE A 32 -24.53 7.86 -13.02
CA ILE A 32 -23.09 7.71 -12.86
C ILE A 32 -22.69 6.23 -12.78
N LEU A 33 -23.38 5.43 -11.95
CA LEU A 33 -23.09 4.00 -11.82
C LEU A 33 -23.29 3.28 -13.16
N ASN A 34 -24.33 3.62 -13.92
CA ASN A 34 -24.55 3.06 -15.25
C ASN A 34 -23.40 3.37 -16.22
N GLU A 35 -22.85 4.58 -16.20
CA GLU A 35 -21.68 4.94 -17.00
C GLU A 35 -20.40 4.21 -16.56
N VAL A 36 -20.22 3.98 -15.25
CA VAL A 36 -19.13 3.17 -14.72
C VAL A 36 -19.28 1.71 -15.16
N LEU A 37 -20.49 1.13 -15.08
CA LEU A 37 -20.74 -0.25 -15.49
C LEU A 37 -20.47 -0.47 -16.98
N LYS A 38 -20.81 0.50 -17.84
CA LYS A 38 -20.46 0.46 -19.27
C LYS A 38 -18.96 0.40 -19.48
N GLU A 39 -18.19 1.19 -18.72
CA GLU A 39 -16.72 1.18 -18.79
C GLU A 39 -16.16 -0.17 -18.34
N LEU A 40 -16.58 -0.65 -17.16
CA LEU A 40 -16.11 -1.93 -16.59
C LEU A 40 -16.48 -3.14 -17.45
N ALA A 41 -17.58 -3.07 -18.21
CA ALA A 41 -17.98 -4.13 -19.14
C ALA A 41 -17.02 -4.31 -20.32
N THR A 42 -16.12 -3.35 -20.58
CA THR A 42 -15.11 -3.43 -21.65
C THR A 42 -13.79 -4.04 -21.21
N VAL A 43 -13.62 -4.32 -19.91
CA VAL A 43 -12.37 -4.82 -19.35
C VAL A 43 -12.14 -6.27 -19.76
N ASP A 44 -10.96 -6.54 -20.34
CA ASP A 44 -10.56 -7.88 -20.77
C ASP A 44 -10.32 -8.84 -19.59
N PHE A 45 -10.57 -10.12 -19.81
CA PHE A 45 -10.17 -11.17 -18.89
C PHE A 45 -8.63 -11.27 -18.83
N GLY A 46 -8.09 -11.48 -17.63
CA GLY A 46 -6.64 -11.68 -17.43
C GLY A 46 -5.83 -10.41 -17.19
N VAL A 47 -6.48 -9.24 -17.08
CA VAL A 47 -5.81 -7.99 -16.63
C VAL A 47 -5.39 -8.07 -15.16
N MET A 48 -4.54 -7.14 -14.71
CA MET A 48 -4.24 -7.00 -13.28
C MET A 48 -5.42 -6.32 -12.57
N PRO A 49 -5.75 -6.70 -11.33
CA PRO A 49 -6.83 -6.04 -10.58
C PRO A 49 -6.62 -4.52 -10.46
N ILE A 50 -5.38 -4.07 -10.30
CA ILE A 50 -5.03 -2.63 -10.23
C ILE A 50 -5.39 -1.84 -11.50
N ASP A 51 -5.35 -2.48 -12.68
CA ASP A 51 -5.73 -1.81 -13.94
C ASP A 51 -7.24 -1.58 -14.01
N ILE A 52 -8.05 -2.46 -13.40
CA ILE A 52 -9.50 -2.29 -13.28
C ILE A 52 -9.80 -1.08 -12.38
N ALA A 53 -9.07 -0.96 -11.27
CA ALA A 53 -9.19 0.17 -10.36
C ALA A 53 -8.83 1.49 -11.07
N GLU A 54 -7.71 1.53 -11.81
CA GLU A 54 -7.32 2.73 -12.57
C GLU A 54 -8.44 3.20 -13.51
N ILE A 55 -9.04 2.29 -14.28
CA ILE A 55 -10.16 2.61 -15.18
C ILE A 55 -11.34 3.19 -14.39
N LEU A 56 -11.71 2.54 -13.29
CA LEU A 56 -12.80 2.97 -12.42
C LEU A 56 -12.58 4.39 -11.88
N TYR A 57 -11.42 4.64 -11.27
CA TYR A 57 -11.14 5.91 -10.59
C TYR A 57 -11.05 7.06 -11.58
N LYS A 58 -10.38 6.89 -12.72
CA LYS A 58 -10.34 7.89 -13.79
C LYS A 58 -11.74 8.24 -14.30
N LYS A 59 -12.61 7.23 -14.47
CA LYS A 59 -14.00 7.46 -14.89
C LYS A 59 -14.77 8.28 -13.85
N LEU A 60 -14.62 7.95 -12.58
CA LEU A 60 -15.30 8.66 -11.48
C LEU A 60 -14.79 10.10 -11.32
N GLU A 61 -13.49 10.34 -11.44
CA GLU A 61 -12.90 11.68 -11.41
C GLU A 61 -13.50 12.60 -12.47
N ILE A 62 -13.67 12.08 -13.70
CA ILE A 62 -14.31 12.80 -14.82
C ILE A 62 -15.79 13.07 -14.52
N LEU A 63 -16.55 12.04 -14.13
CA LEU A 63 -18.00 12.15 -13.92
C LEU A 63 -18.34 13.06 -12.73
N LEU A 64 -17.53 13.01 -11.67
CA LEU A 64 -17.69 13.82 -10.46
C LEU A 64 -16.99 15.18 -10.53
N LYS A 65 -16.22 15.43 -11.60
CA LYS A 65 -15.43 16.66 -11.82
C LYS A 65 -14.50 16.98 -10.64
N LYS A 66 -13.74 15.97 -10.20
CA LYS A 66 -12.80 16.05 -9.08
C LYS A 66 -11.50 15.37 -9.45
N GLU A 67 -10.37 16.05 -9.23
CA GLU A 67 -9.04 15.52 -9.54
C GLU A 67 -8.49 14.59 -8.45
N ASP A 68 -8.85 14.79 -7.19
CA ASP A 68 -8.47 13.92 -6.08
C ASP A 68 -9.71 13.63 -5.21
N LEU A 69 -10.18 12.38 -5.26
CA LEU A 69 -11.37 11.92 -4.55
C LEU A 69 -11.12 11.67 -3.05
N TYR A 70 -9.88 11.70 -2.57
CA TYR A 70 -9.50 11.34 -1.19
C TYR A 70 -8.68 12.41 -0.47
N LYS A 71 -8.43 13.57 -1.10
CA LYS A 71 -7.58 14.63 -0.54
C LYS A 71 -7.79 14.90 0.95
N LEU A 72 -9.05 15.09 1.37
CA LEU A 72 -9.38 15.39 2.77
C LEU A 72 -9.13 14.21 3.70
N GLU A 73 -9.47 12.99 3.27
CA GLU A 73 -9.15 11.77 4.00
C GLU A 73 -7.65 11.57 4.15
N LYS A 74 -6.86 11.88 3.11
CA LYS A 74 -5.40 11.76 3.15
C LYS A 74 -4.78 12.71 4.18
N GLU A 75 -5.19 13.98 4.17
CA GLU A 75 -4.74 14.98 5.14
C GLU A 75 -5.10 14.59 6.58
N LYS A 76 -6.34 14.12 6.81
CA LYS A 76 -6.77 13.63 8.12
C LYS A 76 -5.93 12.42 8.56
N SER A 77 -5.72 11.48 7.65
CA SER A 77 -4.98 10.24 7.92
C SER A 77 -3.55 10.51 8.36
N ASN A 78 -2.82 11.35 7.61
CA ASN A 78 -1.45 11.71 7.95
C ASN A 78 -1.36 12.44 9.29
N LYS A 79 -2.28 13.38 9.59
CA LYS A 79 -2.29 14.10 10.87
C LYS A 79 -2.51 13.17 12.06
N ILE A 80 -3.47 12.25 11.96
CA ILE A 80 -3.73 11.31 13.06
C ILE A 80 -2.55 10.35 13.22
N ALA A 81 -2.06 9.74 12.14
CA ALA A 81 -0.94 8.82 12.24
C ALA A 81 0.34 9.49 12.79
N LEU A 82 0.63 10.74 12.38
CA LEU A 82 1.74 11.52 12.94
C LEU A 82 1.58 11.78 14.44
N SER A 83 0.36 12.02 14.93
CA SER A 83 0.12 12.22 16.35
C SER A 83 0.47 10.98 17.19
N LEU A 84 0.40 9.78 16.59
CA LEU A 84 0.72 8.50 17.23
C LEU A 84 2.20 8.08 17.08
N TYR A 85 2.97 8.77 16.24
CA TYR A 85 4.32 8.36 15.85
C TYR A 85 5.25 8.17 17.04
N ASN A 86 5.30 9.16 17.94
CA ASN A 86 6.23 9.13 19.08
C ASN A 86 5.89 8.01 20.08
N ASP A 87 4.60 7.77 20.33
CA ASP A 87 4.17 6.73 21.25
C ASP A 87 4.55 5.34 20.74
N PHE A 88 4.33 5.08 19.45
CA PHE A 88 4.76 3.81 18.84
C PHE A 88 6.28 3.71 18.71
N LYS A 89 6.98 4.80 18.39
CA LYS A 89 8.45 4.83 18.33
C LYS A 89 9.07 4.42 19.66
N LEU A 90 8.58 4.96 20.78
CA LEU A 90 9.08 4.58 22.11
C LEU A 90 8.90 3.08 22.36
N LYS A 91 7.72 2.53 22.07
CA LYS A 91 7.45 1.10 22.26
C LYS A 91 8.28 0.19 21.34
N VAL A 92 8.49 0.60 20.08
CA VAL A 92 9.34 -0.14 19.13
C VAL A 92 10.79 -0.16 19.62
N MET A 93 11.33 0.99 20.03
CA MET A 93 12.71 1.11 20.46
C MET A 93 13.01 0.42 21.80
N ASP A 94 12.01 0.27 22.67
CA ASP A 94 12.12 -0.47 23.94
C ASP A 94 12.00 -2.00 23.76
N SER A 95 11.64 -2.47 22.57
CA SER A 95 11.49 -3.91 22.29
C SER A 95 12.83 -4.64 22.12
N SER A 96 12.82 -5.97 22.26
CA SER A 96 14.01 -6.81 22.09
C SER A 96 14.49 -6.92 20.65
N ASP A 97 13.61 -6.72 19.67
CA ASP A 97 13.94 -6.67 18.24
C ASP A 97 13.19 -5.47 17.60
N PRO A 98 13.73 -4.25 17.73
CA PRO A 98 13.09 -3.04 17.21
C PRO A 98 12.83 -3.11 15.71
N LEU A 99 13.70 -3.79 14.95
CA LEU A 99 13.57 -3.90 13.50
C LEU A 99 12.35 -4.76 13.14
N TYR A 100 12.17 -5.91 13.80
CA TYR A 100 11.00 -6.78 13.61
C TYR A 100 9.70 -6.10 14.06
N GLU A 101 9.72 -5.45 15.22
CA GLU A 101 8.53 -4.79 15.74
C GLU A 101 8.11 -3.58 14.89
N ALA A 102 9.06 -2.82 14.35
CA ALA A 102 8.77 -1.76 13.38
C ALA A 102 8.15 -2.32 12.09
N ALA A 103 8.64 -3.46 11.59
CA ALA A 103 8.06 -4.12 10.42
C ALA A 103 6.62 -4.60 10.66
N LYS A 104 6.35 -5.20 11.83
CA LYS A 104 5.00 -5.60 12.23
C LYS A 104 4.05 -4.42 12.33
N LEU A 105 4.53 -3.31 12.90
CA LEU A 105 3.75 -2.07 13.01
C LEU A 105 3.44 -1.49 11.63
N ALA A 106 4.44 -1.44 10.73
CA ALA A 106 4.26 -0.98 9.35
C ALA A 106 3.19 -1.80 8.61
N VAL A 107 3.09 -3.11 8.85
CA VAL A 107 2.02 -3.96 8.25
C VAL A 107 0.67 -3.76 8.97
N ALA A 108 0.68 -3.61 10.30
CA ALA A 108 -0.54 -3.38 11.07
C ALA A 108 -1.25 -2.08 10.67
N GLY A 109 -0.50 -1.03 10.37
CA GLY A 109 -1.05 0.24 9.85
C GLY A 109 -1.90 0.06 8.58
N ASN A 110 -1.59 -0.91 7.72
CA ASN A 110 -2.32 -1.15 6.47
C ASN A 110 -3.79 -1.63 6.68
N LEU A 111 -4.12 -2.14 7.87
CA LEU A 111 -5.48 -2.61 8.19
C LEU A 111 -6.44 -1.51 8.64
N ILE A 112 -5.95 -0.28 8.79
CA ILE A 112 -6.71 0.80 9.40
C ILE A 112 -7.04 1.85 8.35
N ASP A 113 -8.34 2.11 8.22
CA ASP A 113 -8.82 3.27 7.49
C ASP A 113 -8.72 4.50 8.42
N PHE A 114 -7.60 5.21 8.33
CA PHE A 114 -7.36 6.45 9.06
C PHE A 114 -8.28 7.61 8.58
N GLY A 115 -8.84 7.49 7.38
CA GLY A 115 -9.68 8.50 6.75
C GLY A 115 -11.13 8.47 7.23
N ALA A 116 -11.57 7.36 7.85
CA ALA A 116 -12.94 7.22 8.33
C ALA A 116 -13.34 8.35 9.29
N LEU A 117 -14.54 8.92 9.09
CA LEU A 117 -14.97 10.18 9.70
C LEU A 117 -15.00 10.14 11.24
N ASN A 118 -15.13 8.97 11.86
CA ASN A 118 -15.42 8.85 13.29
C ASN A 118 -14.25 8.41 14.17
N ASN A 119 -13.07 8.15 13.62
CA ASN A 119 -11.97 7.60 14.42
C ASN A 119 -11.23 8.70 15.20
N SER A 120 -11.15 8.59 16.54
CA SER A 120 -10.25 9.41 17.37
C SER A 120 -8.82 8.85 17.35
N PRO A 121 -7.78 9.66 17.66
CA PRO A 121 -6.42 9.16 17.79
C PRO A 121 -6.28 8.02 18.80
N GLU A 122 -7.00 8.09 19.93
CA GLU A 122 -7.00 7.07 20.98
C GLU A 122 -7.58 5.73 20.49
N GLU A 123 -8.74 5.77 19.81
CA GLU A 123 -9.35 4.57 19.22
C GLU A 123 -8.43 3.94 18.17
N MET A 124 -7.78 4.76 17.34
CA MET A 124 -6.81 4.28 16.38
C MET A 124 -5.59 3.66 17.05
N PHE A 125 -5.08 4.27 18.12
CA PHE A 125 -3.95 3.73 18.87
C PHE A 125 -4.25 2.35 19.44
N GLU A 126 -5.43 2.16 20.06
CA GLU A 126 -5.86 0.86 20.58
C GLU A 126 -5.96 -0.19 19.47
N LYS A 127 -6.61 0.15 18.35
CA LYS A 127 -6.74 -0.74 17.20
C LYS A 127 -5.39 -1.11 16.59
N ILE A 128 -4.47 -0.15 16.44
CA ILE A 128 -3.11 -0.42 15.96
C ILE A 128 -2.41 -1.36 16.94
N ASN A 129 -2.47 -1.12 18.25
CA ASN A 129 -1.81 -1.97 19.24
C ASN A 129 -2.34 -3.41 19.19
N GLU A 130 -3.66 -3.60 19.09
CA GLU A 130 -4.26 -4.93 18.98
C GLU A 130 -3.73 -5.67 17.75
N LEU A 131 -3.75 -4.99 16.59
CA LEU A 131 -3.26 -5.55 15.34
C LEU A 131 -1.75 -5.79 15.38
N TRP A 132 -0.98 -4.89 15.97
CA TRP A 132 0.47 -4.96 16.09
C TRP A 132 0.91 -6.14 16.98
N ALA A 133 0.17 -6.44 18.04
CA ALA A 133 0.44 -7.57 18.93
C ALA A 133 0.37 -8.95 18.23
N GLN A 134 -0.43 -9.07 17.15
CA GLN A 134 -0.55 -10.32 16.41
C GLN A 134 0.76 -10.66 15.65
N PRO A 135 1.12 -11.94 15.49
CA PRO A 135 2.27 -12.33 14.67
C PRO A 135 1.96 -12.21 13.17
N PHE A 136 2.99 -12.37 12.34
CA PHE A 136 2.78 -12.60 10.91
C PHE A 136 2.31 -14.04 10.67
N SER A 137 1.35 -14.23 9.76
CA SER A 137 0.91 -15.57 9.32
C SER A 137 1.92 -16.23 8.37
N ILE A 138 2.62 -15.42 7.58
CA ILE A 138 3.84 -15.81 6.86
C ILE A 138 4.91 -14.85 7.30
N ASP A 139 5.97 -15.39 7.89
CA ASP A 139 7.06 -14.63 8.49
C ASP A 139 8.40 -15.02 7.86
N ASP A 140 8.75 -14.32 6.79
CA ASP A 140 10.07 -14.41 6.14
C ASP A 140 10.99 -13.27 6.60
N PHE A 141 10.72 -12.64 7.74
CA PHE A 141 11.45 -11.46 8.17
C PHE A 141 12.93 -11.72 8.44
N GLU A 142 13.28 -12.89 8.96
CA GLU A 142 14.69 -13.27 9.15
C GLU A 142 15.45 -13.36 7.83
N TYR A 143 14.79 -13.79 6.74
CA TYR A 143 15.41 -13.75 5.41
C TYR A 143 15.64 -12.32 4.96
N PHE A 144 14.69 -11.42 5.22
CA PHE A 144 14.86 -9.99 4.95
C PHE A 144 16.02 -9.39 5.73
N LYS A 145 16.13 -9.65 7.05
CA LYS A 145 17.25 -9.18 7.88
C LYS A 145 18.60 -9.65 7.36
N LYS A 146 18.69 -10.90 6.91
CA LYS A 146 19.92 -11.44 6.31
C LYS A 146 20.24 -10.80 4.96
N ASP A 147 19.24 -10.64 4.10
CA ASP A 147 19.47 -10.11 2.75
C ASP A 147 19.80 -8.61 2.80
N ILE A 148 19.08 -7.83 3.62
CA ILE A 148 19.32 -6.39 3.77
C ILE A 148 20.68 -6.08 4.41
N SER A 149 21.18 -6.92 5.33
CA SER A 149 22.51 -6.73 5.94
C SER A 149 23.67 -6.89 4.95
N ASN A 150 23.42 -7.53 3.80
CA ASN A 150 24.41 -7.75 2.74
C ASN A 150 24.14 -6.87 1.51
N SER A 151 23.24 -5.89 1.62
CA SER A 151 22.82 -5.02 0.52
C SER A 151 23.26 -3.57 0.77
N ASN A 152 23.49 -2.86 -0.32
CA ASN A 152 23.85 -1.44 -0.34
C ASN A 152 22.64 -0.55 -0.62
N ASN A 153 21.58 -1.10 -1.22
CA ASN A 153 20.38 -0.32 -1.57
C ASN A 153 19.07 -1.07 -1.28
N LEU A 154 18.07 -0.30 -0.87
CA LEU A 154 16.70 -0.75 -0.59
C LEU A 154 15.71 0.16 -1.31
N LEU A 155 14.84 -0.44 -2.13
CA LEU A 155 13.70 0.22 -2.73
C LEU A 155 12.46 -0.11 -1.90
N TYR A 156 11.92 0.89 -1.23
CA TYR A 156 10.73 0.77 -0.40
C TYR A 156 9.53 1.34 -1.16
N ILE A 157 8.59 0.49 -1.57
CA ILE A 157 7.39 0.91 -2.31
C ILE A 157 6.25 1.03 -1.31
N VAL A 158 5.83 2.28 -1.03
CA VAL A 158 4.74 2.55 -0.08
C VAL A 158 3.36 2.29 -0.72
N ASP A 159 2.35 2.18 0.13
CA ASP A 159 0.95 2.01 -0.26
C ASP A 159 0.16 3.28 0.10
N ASN A 160 -0.43 3.33 1.30
CA ASN A 160 -1.37 4.38 1.69
C ASN A 160 -0.74 5.49 2.54
N VAL A 161 -1.35 6.68 2.50
CA VAL A 161 -1.17 7.70 3.55
C VAL A 161 -1.71 7.22 4.90
N GLY A 162 -1.24 7.82 6.00
CA GLY A 162 -1.45 7.29 7.35
C GLY A 162 -0.54 6.09 7.64
N GLU A 163 -0.62 5.02 6.83
CA GLU A 163 0.31 3.87 6.90
C GLU A 163 1.77 4.31 6.69
N ALA A 164 2.01 5.23 5.75
CA ALA A 164 3.33 5.77 5.44
C ALA A 164 4.08 6.37 6.64
N VAL A 165 3.37 6.78 7.70
CA VAL A 165 3.98 7.26 8.95
C VAL A 165 4.63 6.10 9.72
N PHE A 166 4.02 4.92 9.72
CA PHE A 166 4.60 3.72 10.32
C PHE A 166 5.68 3.11 9.41
N ASP A 167 5.55 3.26 8.10
CA ASP A 167 6.64 2.96 7.16
C ASP A 167 7.85 3.85 7.43
N MET A 168 7.65 5.15 7.70
CA MET A 168 8.71 6.07 8.09
C MET A 168 9.43 5.62 9.36
N LEU A 169 8.69 5.15 10.37
CA LEU A 169 9.31 4.59 11.58
C LEU A 169 10.14 3.35 11.25
N PHE A 170 9.63 2.45 10.41
CA PHE A 170 10.39 1.27 10.01
C PHE A 170 11.64 1.63 9.21
N ILE A 171 11.56 2.58 8.30
CA ILE A 171 12.71 3.10 7.53
C ILE A 171 13.73 3.78 8.46
N GLU A 172 13.28 4.58 9.43
CA GLU A 172 14.15 5.16 10.46
C GLU A 172 14.87 4.05 11.25
N THR A 173 14.16 3.00 11.68
CA THR A 173 14.76 1.86 12.39
C THR A 173 15.74 1.08 11.51
N ILE A 174 15.44 0.87 10.23
CA ILE A 174 16.38 0.26 9.26
C ILE A 174 17.66 1.10 9.19
N LYS A 175 17.56 2.42 9.04
CA LYS A 175 18.72 3.33 8.98
C LYS A 175 19.59 3.28 10.24
N GLN A 176 18.97 3.16 11.41
CA GLN A 176 19.71 3.02 12.67
C GLN A 176 20.52 1.71 12.75
N HIS A 177 20.02 0.63 12.14
CA HIS A 177 20.71 -0.67 12.10
C HIS A 177 21.73 -0.76 10.95
N TYR A 178 21.43 -0.14 9.81
CA TYR A 178 22.22 -0.19 8.57
C TYR A 178 22.48 1.22 8.06
N ASN A 179 23.37 1.94 8.74
CA ASN A 179 23.62 3.37 8.47
C ASN A 179 24.05 3.66 7.02
N ASP A 180 24.83 2.76 6.42
CA ASP A 180 25.38 2.92 5.06
C ASP A 180 24.40 2.47 3.95
N LEU A 181 23.25 1.88 4.31
CA LEU A 181 22.25 1.41 3.35
C LEU A 181 21.58 2.60 2.67
N ASN A 182 21.64 2.69 1.34
CA ASN A 182 20.89 3.69 0.58
C ASN A 182 19.42 3.27 0.48
N ILE A 183 18.51 4.06 1.05
CA ILE A 183 17.07 3.78 1.00
C ILE A 183 16.42 4.77 0.05
N SER A 184 15.62 4.25 -0.89
CA SER A 184 14.76 5.06 -1.74
C SER A 184 13.31 4.62 -1.57
N VAL A 185 12.42 5.59 -1.38
CA VAL A 185 10.99 5.36 -1.21
C VAL A 185 10.27 5.71 -2.50
N ALA A 186 9.58 4.76 -3.10
CA ALA A 186 8.78 4.95 -4.29
C ALA A 186 7.34 5.33 -3.94
N LEU A 187 6.92 6.48 -4.44
CA LEU A 187 5.61 7.12 -4.18
C LEU A 187 4.83 7.31 -5.48
N LYS A 188 3.51 7.45 -5.37
CA LYS A 188 2.66 7.68 -6.55
C LYS A 188 2.99 9.01 -7.21
N GLY A 189 2.87 9.01 -8.55
CA GLY A 189 3.11 10.21 -9.34
C GLY A 189 1.94 11.18 -9.36
N TYR A 190 0.73 10.64 -9.18
CA TYR A 190 -0.53 11.37 -9.14
C TYR A 190 -1.39 10.86 -7.99
N PRO A 191 -2.30 11.68 -7.43
CA PRO A 191 -3.31 11.20 -6.50
C PRO A 191 -4.13 10.07 -7.12
N ILE A 192 -4.25 8.97 -6.40
CA ILE A 192 -5.08 7.83 -6.79
C ILE A 192 -5.49 7.11 -5.50
N ILE A 193 -6.80 7.06 -5.24
CA ILE A 193 -7.34 6.61 -3.94
C ILE A 193 -6.63 7.35 -2.79
N ASN A 194 -6.23 6.64 -1.74
CA ASN A 194 -5.49 7.13 -0.59
C ASN A 194 -3.99 6.76 -0.67
N ASP A 195 -3.47 6.40 -1.84
CA ASP A 195 -2.06 6.08 -2.01
C ASP A 195 -1.18 7.32 -1.76
N ALA A 196 -0.01 7.10 -1.15
CA ALA A 196 0.91 8.16 -0.78
C ALA A 196 1.66 8.75 -1.99
N THR A 197 1.64 10.08 -2.10
CA THR A 197 2.39 10.85 -3.10
C THR A 197 3.65 11.46 -2.50
N VAL A 198 4.53 12.03 -3.33
CA VAL A 198 5.73 12.76 -2.85
C VAL A 198 5.37 13.89 -1.89
N GLU A 199 4.27 14.61 -2.13
CA GLU A 199 3.77 15.66 -1.24
C GLU A 199 3.41 15.11 0.15
N ASP A 200 2.75 13.94 0.18
CA ASP A 200 2.40 13.25 1.42
C ASP A 200 3.66 12.81 2.21
N ALA A 201 4.68 12.29 1.51
CA ALA A 201 5.96 11.91 2.13
C ALA A 201 6.72 13.11 2.73
N LEU A 202 6.76 14.23 2.01
CA LEU A 202 7.35 15.47 2.50
C LEU A 202 6.59 16.00 3.72
N PHE A 203 5.25 15.93 3.70
CA PHE A 203 4.42 16.35 4.82
C PHE A 203 4.73 15.59 6.12
N ILE A 204 4.94 14.28 6.03
CA ILE A 204 5.27 13.45 7.21
C ILE A 204 6.76 13.52 7.59
N GLY A 205 7.62 14.09 6.73
CA GLY A 205 9.05 14.23 6.94
C GLY A 205 9.87 12.98 6.61
N LEU A 206 9.38 12.15 5.69
CA LEU A 206 10.03 10.89 5.28
C LEU A 206 11.34 11.12 4.52
N ASP A 207 11.48 12.27 3.86
CA ASP A 207 12.68 12.71 3.15
C ASP A 207 13.93 12.81 4.05
N LYS A 208 13.74 12.91 5.36
CA LYS A 208 14.84 12.92 6.34
C LYS A 208 15.55 11.56 6.46
N PHE A 209 14.88 10.47 6.07
CA PHE A 209 15.37 9.11 6.27
C PHE A 209 15.65 8.36 4.96
N ALA A 210 15.11 8.84 3.83
CA ALA A 210 15.26 8.19 2.53
C ALA A 210 15.12 9.16 1.36
N ASN A 211 15.69 8.77 0.22
CA ASN A 211 15.47 9.47 -1.05
C ASN A 211 14.04 9.21 -1.55
N LEU A 212 13.35 10.22 -2.06
CA LEU A 212 11.99 10.06 -2.57
C LEU A 212 12.00 9.89 -4.10
N ILE A 213 11.34 8.84 -4.60
CA ILE A 213 11.18 8.54 -6.02
C ILE A 213 9.71 8.70 -6.39
N ASN A 214 9.42 9.61 -7.32
CA ASN A 214 8.13 9.68 -7.99
C ASN A 214 8.05 8.56 -9.02
N THR A 215 7.05 7.68 -8.93
CA THR A 215 6.86 6.53 -9.86
C THR A 215 6.29 6.91 -11.22
N GLY A 216 5.69 8.10 -11.35
CA GLY A 216 4.90 8.51 -12.51
C GLY A 216 3.54 7.80 -12.65
N LEU A 217 3.19 6.92 -11.69
CA LEU A 217 1.98 6.13 -11.75
C LEU A 217 0.75 6.93 -11.32
N SER A 218 -0.36 6.70 -12.04
CA SER A 218 -1.74 7.11 -11.71
C SER A 218 -2.67 5.91 -11.48
N THR A 219 -2.09 4.72 -11.29
CA THR A 219 -2.78 3.48 -10.91
C THR A 219 -2.55 3.20 -9.43
N PRO A 220 -3.50 2.61 -8.69
CA PRO A 220 -3.18 2.03 -7.40
C PRO A 220 -2.17 0.89 -7.57
N GLY A 221 -1.41 0.59 -6.52
CA GLY A 221 -0.37 -0.43 -6.60
C GLY A 221 0.78 -0.08 -7.56
N THR A 222 1.35 -1.09 -8.24
CA THR A 222 2.50 -0.89 -9.14
C THR A 222 2.30 -1.62 -10.47
N ASN A 223 2.21 -0.86 -11.56
CA ASN A 223 2.29 -1.38 -12.93
C ASN A 223 3.62 -0.91 -13.57
N LEU A 224 4.60 -1.81 -13.69
CA LEU A 224 5.95 -1.45 -14.17
C LEU A 224 5.97 -0.96 -15.62
N GLU A 225 5.05 -1.44 -16.47
CA GLU A 225 4.96 -1.02 -17.88
C GLU A 225 4.53 0.44 -17.99
N LYS A 226 3.70 0.91 -17.06
CA LYS A 226 3.18 2.29 -17.00
C LYS A 226 4.07 3.24 -16.21
N ALA A 227 5.01 2.73 -15.40
CA ALA A 227 5.85 3.56 -14.55
C ALA A 227 6.84 4.42 -15.37
N ASN A 228 7.43 5.43 -14.75
CA ASN A 228 8.52 6.18 -15.39
C ASN A 228 9.85 5.41 -15.35
N GLN A 229 10.83 5.89 -16.13
CA GLN A 229 12.13 5.23 -16.22
C GLN A 229 12.90 5.24 -14.90
N VAL A 230 12.87 6.35 -14.15
CA VAL A 230 13.58 6.51 -12.87
C VAL A 230 13.18 5.40 -11.88
N PHE A 231 11.87 5.13 -11.74
CA PHE A 231 11.40 4.07 -10.86
C PHE A 231 11.72 2.68 -11.41
N ARG A 232 11.60 2.47 -12.73
CA ARG A 232 11.95 1.18 -13.33
C ARG A 232 13.43 0.83 -13.10
N ASP A 233 14.33 1.78 -13.32
CA ASP A 233 15.77 1.58 -13.11
C ASP A 233 16.02 1.19 -11.66
N ALA A 234 15.49 1.95 -10.70
CA ALA A 234 15.59 1.61 -9.29
C ALA A 234 15.02 0.21 -8.99
N PHE A 235 13.86 -0.14 -9.54
CA PHE A 235 13.24 -1.46 -9.33
C PHE A 235 14.07 -2.61 -9.90
N PHE A 236 14.75 -2.42 -11.03
CA PHE A 236 15.54 -3.49 -11.63
C PHE A 236 16.95 -3.60 -11.04
N GLU A 237 17.56 -2.48 -10.69
CA GLU A 237 18.94 -2.39 -10.21
C GLU A 237 19.09 -2.63 -8.71
N TYR A 238 18.06 -2.33 -7.91
CA TYR A 238 18.18 -2.45 -6.46
C TYR A 238 18.21 -3.91 -6.01
N GLU A 239 19.08 -4.18 -5.04
CA GLU A 239 19.39 -5.47 -4.44
C GLU A 239 18.22 -5.98 -3.60
N ILE A 240 17.48 -5.09 -2.92
CA ILE A 240 16.28 -5.44 -2.16
C ILE A 240 15.13 -4.50 -2.48
N ILE A 241 13.95 -5.07 -2.63
CA ILE A 241 12.70 -4.35 -2.83
C ILE A 241 11.74 -4.78 -1.73
N LEU A 242 11.18 -3.82 -0.99
CA LEU A 242 10.10 -4.05 -0.04
C LEU A 242 8.84 -3.35 -0.53
N ALA A 243 7.83 -4.13 -0.92
CA ALA A 243 6.57 -3.64 -1.46
C ALA A 243 5.46 -3.76 -0.41
N LYS A 244 4.86 -2.61 -0.03
CA LYS A 244 3.77 -2.54 0.93
C LYS A 244 2.41 -2.75 0.27
N GLY A 245 1.52 -3.43 0.97
CA GLY A 245 0.10 -3.44 0.63
C GLY A 245 -0.32 -4.34 -0.53
N GLN A 246 -1.64 -4.43 -0.70
CA GLN A 246 -2.26 -5.40 -1.60
C GLN A 246 -2.09 -4.99 -3.07
N GLY A 247 -2.24 -3.70 -3.40
CA GLY A 247 -2.13 -3.24 -4.78
C GLY A 247 -0.73 -3.47 -5.37
N ASN A 248 0.31 -3.23 -4.57
CA ASN A 248 1.68 -3.52 -5.01
C ASN A 248 1.90 -5.03 -5.18
N PHE A 249 1.34 -5.87 -4.31
CA PHE A 249 1.37 -7.32 -4.49
C PHE A 249 0.65 -7.77 -5.77
N GLU A 250 -0.54 -7.24 -6.05
CA GLU A 250 -1.32 -7.55 -7.25
C GLU A 250 -0.53 -7.26 -8.54
N GLY A 251 0.17 -6.12 -8.58
CA GLY A 251 0.95 -5.69 -9.74
C GLY A 251 2.34 -6.34 -9.88
N LEU A 252 2.96 -6.77 -8.78
CA LEU A 252 4.35 -7.26 -8.78
C LEU A 252 4.48 -8.77 -8.57
N SER A 253 3.44 -9.47 -8.12
CA SER A 253 3.51 -10.91 -7.79
C SER A 253 3.88 -11.83 -8.95
N ASP A 254 3.61 -11.43 -10.21
CA ASP A 254 3.98 -12.20 -11.41
C ASP A 254 5.39 -11.88 -11.92
N ILE A 255 6.07 -10.89 -11.34
CA ILE A 255 7.42 -10.51 -11.74
C ILE A 255 8.41 -11.55 -11.21
N LYS A 256 9.17 -12.17 -12.12
CA LYS A 256 10.18 -13.19 -11.81
C LYS A 256 11.46 -12.60 -11.20
N LYS A 257 11.33 -11.99 -10.03
CA LYS A 257 12.43 -11.55 -9.16
C LYS A 257 12.29 -12.24 -7.82
N ASN A 258 13.44 -12.53 -7.20
CA ASN A 258 13.57 -13.25 -5.93
C ASN A 258 13.98 -12.34 -4.76
N ASN A 259 14.18 -11.06 -5.04
CA ASN A 259 14.61 -10.04 -4.10
C ASN A 259 13.50 -9.05 -3.73
N ILE A 260 12.25 -9.40 -4.06
CA ILE A 260 11.06 -8.67 -3.63
C ILE A 260 10.55 -9.29 -2.35
N TYR A 261 10.36 -8.47 -1.33
CA TYR A 261 9.63 -8.76 -0.11
C TYR A 261 8.29 -8.04 -0.16
N PHE A 262 7.24 -8.75 0.22
CA PHE A 262 5.88 -8.22 0.29
C PHE A 262 5.46 -8.14 1.75
N ALA A 263 5.05 -6.94 2.17
CA ALA A 263 4.57 -6.67 3.52
C ALA A 263 3.15 -6.10 3.42
N LEU A 264 2.16 -6.96 3.63
CA LEU A 264 0.76 -6.62 3.37
C LEU A 264 -0.20 -7.34 4.34
N VAL A 265 -1.47 -7.01 4.21
CA VAL A 265 -2.56 -7.80 4.77
C VAL A 265 -3.45 -8.34 3.66
N ALA A 266 -3.82 -9.62 3.73
CA ALA A 266 -4.73 -10.24 2.76
C ALA A 266 -6.19 -9.75 3.00
N LYS A 267 -6.53 -8.57 2.49
CA LYS A 267 -7.83 -7.90 2.78
C LYS A 267 -9.02 -8.59 2.13
N CYS A 268 -8.82 -9.30 1.02
CA CYS A 268 -9.89 -9.97 0.29
C CYS A 268 -9.61 -11.46 0.05
N LYS A 269 -10.68 -12.22 -0.18
CA LYS A 269 -10.62 -13.67 -0.41
C LYS A 269 -9.79 -14.07 -1.62
N VAL A 270 -9.78 -13.27 -2.68
CA VAL A 270 -8.98 -13.57 -3.89
C VAL A 270 -7.49 -13.64 -3.54
N ILE A 271 -7.03 -12.70 -2.71
CA ILE A 271 -5.63 -12.60 -2.28
C ILE A 271 -5.30 -13.67 -1.24
N SER A 272 -6.17 -13.86 -0.24
CA SER A 272 -5.95 -14.86 0.79
C SER A 272 -5.90 -16.28 0.18
N ASP A 273 -6.77 -16.59 -0.79
CA ASP A 273 -6.78 -17.87 -1.48
C ASP A 273 -5.52 -18.04 -2.36
N TYR A 274 -5.07 -16.98 -3.03
CA TYR A 274 -3.85 -17.00 -3.85
C TYR A 274 -2.59 -17.26 -3.01
N ILE A 275 -2.48 -16.60 -1.85
CA ILE A 275 -1.35 -16.75 -0.92
C ILE A 275 -1.50 -17.99 -0.02
N LYS A 276 -2.69 -18.60 0.02
CA LYS A 276 -3.06 -19.75 0.87
C LYS A 276 -2.99 -19.46 2.36
N VAL A 277 -3.57 -18.32 2.76
CA VAL A 277 -3.72 -17.88 4.16
C VAL A 277 -5.16 -17.51 4.46
N ALA A 278 -5.49 -17.25 5.73
CA ALA A 278 -6.78 -16.72 6.10
C ALA A 278 -6.93 -15.26 5.63
N GLN A 279 -8.16 -14.84 5.32
CA GLN A 279 -8.44 -13.43 5.07
C GLN A 279 -8.18 -12.63 6.35
N GLY A 280 -7.53 -11.47 6.23
CA GLY A 280 -7.06 -10.65 7.35
C GLY A 280 -5.68 -11.04 7.88
N SER A 281 -5.05 -12.09 7.36
CA SER A 281 -3.68 -12.46 7.72
C SER A 281 -2.67 -11.37 7.36
N LYS A 282 -1.83 -11.01 8.33
CA LYS A 282 -0.65 -10.16 8.13
C LYS A 282 0.49 -10.99 7.56
N ILE A 283 1.15 -10.47 6.54
CA ILE A 283 2.12 -11.22 5.74
C ILE A 283 3.38 -10.39 5.62
N PHE A 284 4.52 -11.01 5.90
CA PHE A 284 5.84 -10.54 5.49
C PHE A 284 6.50 -11.69 4.75
N MET A 285 6.50 -11.66 3.42
CA MET A 285 6.92 -12.81 2.61
C MET A 285 7.92 -12.44 1.52
N ASN A 286 8.85 -13.35 1.23
CA ASN A 286 9.70 -13.23 0.07
C ASN A 286 8.99 -13.79 -1.19
N SER A 287 9.13 -13.08 -2.31
CA SER A 287 8.63 -13.46 -3.64
C SER A 287 8.98 -14.89 -4.09
N LYS A 288 10.09 -15.46 -3.62
CA LYS A 288 10.49 -16.88 -3.86
C LYS A 288 9.37 -17.87 -3.50
N ARG A 289 8.55 -17.58 -2.49
CA ARG A 289 7.40 -18.44 -2.11
C ARG A 289 6.37 -18.55 -3.23
N ILE A 290 6.16 -17.49 -3.98
CA ILE A 290 5.18 -17.44 -5.06
C ILE A 290 5.68 -18.28 -6.24
N HIS A 291 6.96 -18.11 -6.60
CA HIS A 291 7.62 -18.82 -7.71
C HIS A 291 7.83 -20.32 -7.47
N GLN A 292 7.69 -20.79 -6.23
CA GLN A 292 7.79 -22.20 -5.87
C GLN A 292 6.43 -22.91 -5.85
N VAL A 293 5.33 -22.15 -5.84
CA VAL A 293 3.96 -22.66 -5.68
C VAL A 293 3.18 -22.62 -7.00
N LEU A 294 3.65 -21.87 -7.99
CA LEU A 294 3.13 -21.75 -9.36
C LEU A 294 4.06 -22.45 -10.36
#